data_AF-A0A7C3B2C8-F1
#
_entry.id   AF-A0A7C3B2C8-F1
#
_cell.length_a   1.000
_cell.length_b   1.000
_cell.length_c   1.000
_cell.angle_alpha   90.00
_cell.angle_beta   90.00
_cell.angle_gamma   90.00
#
_symmetry.space_group_name_H-M   'P 1'
#
loop_
_entity.id
_entity.type
_entity.pdbx_description
1 polymer ?
#
loop_
_entity_poly.entity_id
_entity_poly.type
_entity_poly.pdbx_seq_one_letter_code
_entity_poly.pdbx_strand_id
1 'polypeptide(L)'
;RHHGHFEGDTMTYRTKEEVEECKKKDPIPRFRKKLVEMEALTEKDADKVEQEVAKEIDEAVKFAEESPLPAPEEALEDVYA
;
A
#
# COMPACT_ATOMS: atom_id res chain seq x y z
N ARG A 1 11.29 -4.71 -3.28
CA ARG A 1 10.24 -3.69 -3.54
C ARG A 1 9.71 -3.91 -4.96
N HIS A 2 8.39 -3.85 -5.13
CA HIS A 2 7.76 -3.97 -6.46
C HIS A 2 7.82 -2.63 -7.22
N HIS A 3 7.69 -1.52 -6.49
CA HIS A 3 7.89 -0.16 -6.99
C HIS A 3 9.33 0.31 -6.80
N GLY A 4 9.63 1.48 -7.38
CA GLY A 4 10.96 2.04 -7.52
C GLY A 4 11.46 2.58 -6.19
N HIS A 5 12.57 3.32 -6.22
CA HIS A 5 13.04 3.98 -5.02
C HIS A 5 12.06 5.05 -4.52
N PHE A 6 11.40 5.76 -5.44
CA PHE A 6 10.40 6.80 -5.20
C PHE A 6 9.37 6.86 -6.35
N GLU A 7 8.31 7.63 -6.16
CA GLU A 7 7.30 7.89 -7.19
C GLU A 7 7.90 8.72 -8.34
N GLY A 8 8.12 8.06 -9.50
CA GLY A 8 8.78 8.64 -10.67
C GLY A 8 10.11 7.98 -11.06
N ASP A 9 10.60 7.04 -10.25
CA ASP A 9 11.78 6.26 -10.59
C ASP A 9 11.52 5.30 -11.77
N THR A 10 12.29 5.48 -12.84
CA THR A 10 12.22 4.69 -14.08
C THR A 10 12.81 3.27 -13.97
N MET A 11 13.50 2.93 -12.87
CA MET A 11 14.06 1.59 -12.59
C MET A 11 15.03 1.03 -13.65
N THR A 12 15.78 1.86 -14.37
CA THR A 12 16.68 1.43 -15.46
C THR A 12 17.79 0.46 -15.03
N TYR A 13 18.02 0.33 -13.72
CA TYR A 13 19.00 -0.55 -13.10
C TYR A 13 18.49 -1.97 -12.80
N ARG A 14 17.22 -2.30 -13.13
CA ARG A 14 16.65 -3.64 -12.97
C ARG A 14 15.96 -4.10 -14.26
N THR A 15 15.94 -5.40 -14.49
CA THR A 15 15.20 -5.97 -15.62
C THR A 15 13.74 -6.18 -15.25
N LYS A 16 12.86 -6.17 -16.25
CA LYS A 16 11.42 -6.44 -16.03
C LYS A 16 11.20 -7.86 -15.54
N GLU A 17 11.99 -8.81 -16.03
CA GLU A 17 11.93 -10.22 -15.68
C GLU A 17 12.22 -10.44 -14.19
N GLU A 18 13.24 -9.76 -13.64
CA GLU A 18 13.55 -9.84 -12.22
C GLU A 18 12.39 -9.31 -11.36
N VAL A 19 11.78 -8.19 -11.76
CA VAL A 19 10.64 -7.61 -11.04
C VAL A 19 9.44 -8.55 -11.04
N GLU A 20 9.11 -9.16 -12.18
CA GLU A 20 8.01 -10.12 -12.29
C GLU A 20 8.27 -11.40 -11.49
N GLU A 21 9.50 -11.92 -11.48
CA GLU A 21 9.88 -13.05 -10.62
C GLU A 21 9.77 -12.73 -9.12
N CYS A 22 10.06 -11.48 -8.73
CA CYS A 22 9.81 -11.03 -7.37
C CYS A 22 8.32 -10.97 -7.04
N LYS A 23 7.47 -10.44 -7.94
CA LYS A 23 6.02 -10.36 -7.72
C LYS A 23 5.38 -11.73 -7.53
N LYS A 24 5.84 -12.76 -8.24
CA LYS A 24 5.37 -14.15 -8.04
C LYS A 24 5.63 -14.68 -6.61
N LYS A 25 6.58 -14.08 -5.88
CA LYS A 25 6.94 -14.46 -4.51
C LYS A 25 6.22 -13.63 -3.45
N ASP A 26 5.22 -12.84 -3.83
CA ASP A 26 4.46 -11.96 -2.94
C ASP A 26 4.00 -12.71 -1.67
N PRO A 27 4.39 -12.23 -0.47
CA PRO A 27 4.03 -12.89 0.77
C PRO A 27 2.53 -12.89 1.07
N ILE A 28 1.76 -11.91 0.60
CA ILE A 28 0.34 -11.75 0.94
C ILE A 28 -0.51 -12.92 0.40
N PRO A 29 -0.58 -13.18 -0.92
CA PRO A 29 -1.37 -14.30 -1.45
C PRO A 29 -0.82 -15.65 -0.98
N ARG A 30 0.50 -15.76 -0.76
CA ARG A 30 1.13 -16.97 -0.23
C ARG A 30 0.69 -17.27 1.20
N PHE A 31 0.62 -16.25 2.05
CA PHE A 31 0.20 -16.41 3.43
C PHE A 31 -1.30 -16.64 3.54
N ARG A 32 -2.12 -15.92 2.75
CA ARG A 32 -3.56 -16.17 2.61
C ARG A 32 -3.83 -17.64 2.29
N LYS A 33 -3.20 -18.17 1.23
CA LYS A 33 -3.33 -19.59 0.85
C LYS A 33 -2.97 -20.53 1.99
N LYS A 34 -1.85 -20.28 2.68
CA LYS A 34 -1.41 -21.11 3.81
C LYS A 34 -2.41 -21.11 4.96
N LEU A 35 -3.01 -19.97 5.29
CA LEU A 35 -4.01 -19.86 6.35
C LEU A 35 -5.31 -20.60 6.01
N VAL A 36 -5.74 -20.53 4.74
CA VAL A 36 -6.91 -21.27 4.24
C VAL A 36 -6.65 -22.78 4.26
N GLU A 37 -5.49 -23.24 3.80
CA GLU A 37 -5.09 -24.66 3.87
C GLU A 37 -5.04 -25.20 5.30
N MET A 38 -4.71 -24.33 6.27
CA MET A 38 -4.68 -24.67 7.69
C MET A 38 -6.04 -24.52 8.40
N GLU A 39 -7.10 -24.17 7.66
CA GLU A 39 -8.45 -23.87 8.19
C GLU A 39 -8.46 -22.76 9.26
N ALA A 40 -7.39 -21.95 9.31
CA ALA A 40 -7.25 -20.83 10.24
C ALA A 40 -7.95 -19.56 9.75
N LEU A 41 -8.27 -19.50 8.45
CA LEU A 41 -8.96 -18.39 7.80
C LEU A 41 -9.85 -18.96 6.69
N THR A 42 -11.07 -18.47 6.53
CA THR A 42 -11.90 -18.84 5.37
C THR A 42 -11.66 -17.88 4.21
N GLU A 43 -11.87 -18.34 2.96
CA GLU A 43 -11.78 -17.46 1.79
C GLU A 43 -12.71 -16.25 1.91
N LYS A 44 -13.92 -16.46 2.46
CA LYS A 44 -14.90 -15.38 2.67
C LYS A 44 -14.39 -14.33 3.67
N ASP A 45 -13.75 -14.77 4.75
CA ASP A 45 -13.21 -13.85 5.75
C ASP A 45 -11.99 -13.10 5.20
N ALA A 46 -11.15 -13.76 4.40
CA ALA A 46 -10.04 -13.12 3.71
C ALA A 46 -10.52 -12.01 2.75
N ASP A 47 -11.52 -12.32 1.91
CA ASP A 47 -12.13 -11.33 0.99
C ASP A 47 -12.77 -10.17 1.76
N LYS A 48 -13.40 -10.45 2.89
CA LYS A 48 -14.00 -9.42 3.74
C LYS A 48 -12.93 -8.45 4.26
N VAL A 49 -11.79 -8.95 4.74
CA VAL A 49 -10.68 -8.11 5.20
C VAL A 49 -10.14 -7.24 4.05
N GLU A 50 -9.96 -7.81 2.86
CA GLU A 50 -9.50 -7.04 1.69
C GLU A 50 -10.46 -5.90 1.33
N GLN A 51 -11.77 -6.14 1.40
CA GLN A 51 -12.79 -5.11 1.16
C GLN A 51 -12.81 -4.03 2.26
N GLU A 52 -12.66 -4.42 3.52
CA GLU A 52 -12.60 -3.46 4.64
C GLU A 52 -11.37 -2.55 4.51
N VAL A 53 -10.20 -3.11 4.20
CA VAL A 53 -8.97 -2.34 3.98
C VAL A 53 -9.08 -1.42 2.76
N ALA A 54 -9.65 -1.91 1.65
CA ALA A 54 -9.85 -1.07 0.46
C ALA A 54 -10.74 0.15 0.78
N LYS A 55 -11.82 -0.07 1.54
CA LYS A 55 -12.70 1.00 1.98
C LYS A 55 -11.99 2.00 2.91
N GLU A 56 -11.19 1.52 3.85
CA GLU A 56 -10.42 2.38 4.76
C GLU A 56 -9.42 3.26 3.99
N ILE A 57 -8.75 2.69 2.97
CA ILE A 57 -7.84 3.43 2.09
C ILE A 57 -8.62 4.52 1.33
N ASP A 58 -9.76 4.18 0.72
CA ASP A 58 -10.57 5.14 -0.02
C ASP A 58 -11.05 6.31 0.85
N GLU A 59 -11.48 6.01 2.09
CA GLU A 59 -11.89 7.02 3.05
C GLU A 59 -10.72 7.91 3.48
N ALA A 60 -9.53 7.34 3.70
CA ALA A 60 -8.32 8.09 4.04
C ALA A 60 -7.82 8.99 2.90
N VAL A 61 -7.86 8.50 1.66
CA VAL A 61 -7.52 9.28 0.46
C VAL A 61 -8.49 10.44 0.30
N LYS A 62 -9.80 10.17 0.40
CA LYS A 62 -10.83 11.20 0.31
C LYS A 62 -10.63 12.28 1.38
N PHE A 63 -10.36 11.88 2.62
CA PHE A 63 -10.07 12.83 3.70
C PHE A 63 -8.85 13.70 3.37
N ALA A 64 -7.77 13.10 2.84
CA ALA A 64 -6.57 13.85 2.47
C ALA A 64 -6.81 14.84 1.32
N GLU A 65 -7.62 14.46 0.31
CA GLU A 65 -7.94 15.32 -0.83
C GLU A 65 -8.93 16.45 -0.49
N GLU A 66 -9.90 16.18 0.40
CA GLU A 66 -10.89 17.17 0.85
C GLU A 66 -10.36 18.08 1.97
N SER A 67 -9.23 17.73 2.56
CA SER A 67 -8.58 18.57 3.58
C SER A 67 -8.15 19.91 2.99
N PRO A 68 -8.41 21.03 3.67
CA PRO A 68 -7.96 22.34 3.20
C PRO A 68 -6.44 22.37 3.13
N LEU A 69 -5.91 23.13 2.17
CA LEU A 69 -4.50 23.47 2.17
C LEU A 69 -4.17 24.27 3.44
N PRO A 70 -2.95 24.10 4.00
CA PRO A 70 -2.52 24.90 5.14
C PRO A 70 -2.49 26.39 4.77
N ALA A 71 -2.72 27.25 5.75
CA ALA A 71 -2.56 28.68 5.57
C ALA A 71 -1.08 29.00 5.27
N PRO A 72 -0.76 29.98 4.40
CA PRO A 72 0.63 30.30 4.08
C PRO A 72 1.49 30.64 5.30
N GLU A 73 0.88 31.18 6.36
CA GLU A 73 1.52 31.54 7.61
C GLU A 73 2.04 30.31 8.38
N GLU A 74 1.39 29.14 8.23
CA GLU A 74 1.80 27.88 8.86
C GLU A 74 3.18 27.41 8.38
N ALA A 75 3.66 27.89 7.23
CA ALA A 75 5.01 27.58 6.74
C ALA A 75 6.14 28.14 7.64
N LEU A 76 5.82 29.06 8.57
CA LEU A 76 6.77 29.64 9.52
C LEU A 76 6.69 28.99 10.92
N GLU A 77 5.73 28.11 11.14
CA GLU A 77 5.60 27.35 12.38
C GLU A 77 6.72 26.29 12.47
N ASP A 78 7.00 25.80 13.68
CA ASP A 78 8.01 24.77 13.98
C ASP A 78 9.47 25.09 13.60
N VAL A 79 9.79 26.34 13.24
CA VAL A 79 11.17 26.78 12.95
C VAL A 79 12.03 26.83 14.23
N TYR A 80 11.42 27.24 15.34
CA TYR A 80 12.02 27.23 16.67
C TYR A 80 11.04 26.63 17.68
N ALA A 81 11.57 26.07 18.76
CA ALA A 81 10.80 25.44 19.85
C ALA A 81 10.24 26.46 20.85
#